data_AF-A0A919HUK6-F1
#
_entry.id   AF-A0A919HUK6-F1
#
_cell.length_a   1.000
_cell.length_b   1.000
_cell.length_c   1.000
_cell.angle_alpha   90.00
_cell.angle_beta   90.00
_cell.angle_gamma   90.00
#
_symmetry.space_group_name_H-M   'P 1'
#
loop_
_entity.id
_entity.type
_entity.pdbx_description
1 polymer ?
#
loop_
_entity_poly.entity_id
_entity_poly.type
_entity_poly.pdbx_seq_one_letter_code
_entity_poly.pdbx_strand_id
1 'polypeptide(L)'
;MLTKTKAAIVTTLFLSLGAQADTILNVATAGDQNMVDYVKTWLGPKFEAAHPGVKVRVIGTGPGDAGSNKISEKLTAQQESGAQQWDIDVAVVHQKAGGEQVAKGLLQNTVRIFRPAAW
;
A
#
# COMPACT_ATOMS: atom_id res chain seq x y z
N MET A 1 32.22 56.20 25.84
CA MET A 1 32.85 55.65 24.62
C MET A 1 32.81 54.14 24.72
N LEU A 2 31.94 53.46 23.96
CA LEU A 2 31.98 52.01 23.78
C LEU A 2 31.61 51.65 22.34
N THR A 3 32.49 50.87 21.73
CA THR A 3 32.66 50.63 20.30
C THR A 3 31.61 49.67 19.75
N LYS A 4 31.01 49.99 18.60
CA LYS A 4 30.04 49.13 17.90
C LYS A 4 30.78 48.07 17.07
N THR A 5 30.80 46.81 17.52
CA THR A 5 31.27 45.68 16.71
C THR A 5 30.08 45.10 15.92
N LYS A 6 30.11 45.23 14.60
CA LYS A 6 29.14 44.59 13.70
C LYS A 6 29.55 43.13 13.50
N ALA A 7 28.84 42.19 14.13
CA ALA A 7 28.94 40.78 13.81
C ALA A 7 28.15 40.50 12.52
N ALA A 8 28.83 40.05 11.47
CA ALA A 8 28.19 39.54 10.27
C ALA A 8 27.69 38.12 10.54
N ILE A 9 26.37 37.93 10.51
CA ILE A 9 25.72 36.62 10.59
C ILE A 9 25.61 36.09 9.17
N VAL A 10 26.37 35.05 8.85
CA VAL A 10 26.20 34.27 7.62
C VAL A 10 25.20 33.15 7.92
N THR A 11 23.95 33.33 7.50
CA THR A 11 22.92 32.31 7.61
C THR A 11 23.07 31.33 6.44
N THR A 12 23.68 30.18 6.68
CA THR A 12 23.69 29.06 5.72
C THR A 12 22.32 28.42 5.71
N LEU A 13 21.52 28.69 4.67
CA LEU A 13 20.23 28.06 4.44
C LEU A 13 20.45 26.61 3.99
N PHE A 14 20.37 25.65 4.91
CA PHE A 14 20.29 24.23 4.56
C PHE A 14 18.91 23.95 3.96
N LEU A 15 18.85 23.82 2.63
CA LEU A 15 17.72 23.22 1.93
C LEU A 15 17.68 21.73 2.27
N SER A 16 16.91 21.36 3.29
CA SER A 16 16.54 19.98 3.56
C SER A 16 15.61 19.50 2.44
N LEU A 17 16.18 19.01 1.34
CA LEU A 17 15.47 18.12 0.42
C LEU A 17 15.18 16.84 1.21
N GLY A 18 14.00 16.77 1.84
CA GLY A 18 13.56 15.59 2.54
C GLY A 18 13.56 14.41 1.57
N ALA A 19 14.39 13.40 1.85
CA ALA A 19 14.27 12.11 1.18
C ALA A 19 12.89 11.54 1.53
N GLN A 20 11.95 11.63 0.60
CA GLN A 20 10.65 10.98 0.72
C GLN A 20 10.91 9.48 0.57
N ALA A 21 10.71 8.71 1.65
CA ALA A 21 10.81 7.26 1.58
C ALA A 21 9.66 6.72 0.72
N ASP A 22 9.95 5.70 -0.10
CA ASP A 22 8.92 5.05 -0.91
C ASP A 22 7.82 4.48 0.01
N THR A 23 6.57 4.78 -0.31
CA THR A 23 5.42 4.12 0.29
C THR A 23 5.28 2.74 -0.32
N ILE A 24 5.27 1.68 0.49
CA ILE A 24 5.13 0.31 0.00
C ILE A 24 3.66 -0.13 0.14
N LEU A 25 3.04 -0.47 -0.98
CA LEU A 25 1.72 -1.06 -1.07
C LEU A 25 1.83 -2.59 -1.15
N ASN A 26 1.45 -3.28 -0.08
CA ASN A 26 1.47 -4.73 0.02
C ASN A 26 0.15 -5.32 -0.50
N VAL A 27 0.23 -6.05 -1.60
CA VAL A 27 -0.90 -6.64 -2.30
C VAL A 27 -0.87 -8.16 -2.10
N ALA A 28 -1.91 -8.72 -1.50
CA ALA A 28 -2.11 -10.16 -1.43
C ALA A 28 -3.12 -10.59 -2.50
N THR A 29 -2.80 -11.64 -3.26
CA THR A 29 -3.70 -12.15 -4.31
C THR A 29 -3.98 -13.64 -4.16
N ALA A 30 -5.28 -13.96 -4.16
CA ALA A 30 -5.83 -15.31 -4.22
C ALA A 30 -5.96 -15.82 -5.68
N GLY A 31 -5.09 -15.32 -6.56
CA GLY A 31 -4.98 -15.77 -7.94
C GLY A 31 -4.02 -16.96 -8.08
N ASP A 32 -4.09 -17.61 -9.25
CA ASP A 32 -3.06 -18.55 -9.67
C ASP A 32 -1.74 -17.81 -9.98
N GLN A 33 -0.70 -18.58 -10.33
CA GLN A 33 0.61 -18.01 -10.62
C GLN A 33 0.56 -16.98 -11.75
N ASN A 34 -0.25 -17.22 -12.78
CA ASN A 34 -0.42 -16.29 -13.89
C ASN A 34 -0.99 -14.95 -13.42
N MET A 35 -1.97 -14.96 -12.51
CA MET A 35 -2.52 -13.73 -11.93
C MET A 35 -1.51 -13.03 -11.02
N VAL A 36 -0.74 -13.77 -10.22
CA VAL A 36 0.35 -13.21 -9.39
C VAL A 36 1.37 -12.49 -10.27
N ASP A 37 1.82 -13.15 -11.33
CA ASP A 37 2.82 -12.61 -12.25
C ASP A 37 2.27 -11.43 -13.05
N TYR A 38 1.01 -11.47 -13.45
CA TYR A 38 0.35 -10.35 -14.11
C TYR A 38 0.34 -9.10 -13.22
N VAL A 39 -0.02 -9.25 -11.94
CA VAL A 39 0.00 -8.11 -11.02
C VAL A 39 1.42 -7.62 -10.79
N LYS A 40 2.39 -8.54 -10.62
CA LYS A 40 3.77 -8.20 -10.28
C LYS A 40 4.56 -7.59 -11.43
N THR A 41 4.35 -8.06 -12.65
CA THR A 41 5.17 -7.70 -13.82
C THR A 41 4.50 -6.70 -14.74
N TRP A 42 3.17 -6.54 -14.66
CA TRP A 42 2.42 -5.63 -15.52
C TRP A 42 1.69 -4.54 -14.75
N LEU A 43 0.76 -4.90 -13.85
CA LEU A 43 -0.04 -3.89 -13.14
C LEU A 43 0.79 -3.06 -12.16
N GLY A 44 1.64 -3.71 -11.36
CA GLY A 44 2.51 -3.07 -10.37
C GLY A 44 3.42 -2.02 -11.02
N PRO A 45 4.25 -2.37 -12.01
CA PRO A 45 5.11 -1.41 -12.69
C PRO A 45 4.35 -0.26 -13.34
N LYS A 46 3.17 -0.52 -13.94
CA LYS A 46 2.34 0.53 -14.52
C LYS A 46 1.80 1.49 -13.44
N PHE A 47 1.41 0.98 -12.28
CA PHE A 47 0.98 1.78 -11.15
C PHE A 47 2.14 2.61 -10.58
N GLU A 48 3.31 2.01 -10.35
CA GLU A 48 4.50 2.73 -9.87
C GLU A 48 4.92 3.87 -10.82
N ALA A 49 4.83 3.64 -12.13
CA ALA A 49 5.13 4.68 -13.13
C ALA A 49 4.15 5.86 -13.07
N ALA A 50 2.88 5.60 -12.76
CA ALA A 50 1.86 6.64 -12.59
C ALA A 50 1.89 7.31 -11.20
N HIS A 51 2.52 6.67 -10.21
CA HIS A 51 2.56 7.11 -8.82
C HIS A 51 4.01 7.13 -8.28
N PRO A 52 4.78 8.19 -8.59
CA PRO A 52 6.15 8.33 -8.08
C PRO A 52 6.19 8.30 -6.55
N GLY A 53 7.17 7.58 -5.99
CA GLY A 53 7.30 7.38 -4.54
C GLY A 53 6.43 6.26 -3.97
N VAL A 54 5.78 5.46 -4.82
CA VAL A 54 5.06 4.24 -4.39
C VAL A 54 5.71 3.00 -4.98
N LYS A 55 5.81 1.94 -4.19
CA LYS A 55 6.26 0.59 -4.58
C LYS A 55 5.19 -0.44 -4.33
N VAL A 56 5.00 -1.38 -5.25
CA VAL A 56 3.99 -2.43 -5.15
C VAL A 56 4.67 -3.76 -4.84
N ARG A 57 4.37 -4.35 -3.69
CA ARG A 57 4.83 -5.67 -3.29
C ARG A 57 3.69 -6.67 -3.38
N VAL A 58 3.80 -7.63 -4.30
CA VAL A 58 2.75 -8.64 -4.52
C VAL A 58 3.14 -9.97 -3.88
N ILE A 59 2.19 -10.58 -3.16
CA ILE A 59 2.30 -11.91 -2.55
C ILE A 59 1.14 -12.78 -3.04
N GLY A 60 1.45 -13.94 -3.60
CA GLY A 60 0.45 -14.94 -3.96
C GLY A 60 0.09 -15.83 -2.77
N THR A 61 -1.20 -16.04 -2.53
CA THR A 61 -1.69 -16.95 -1.47
C THR A 61 -2.19 -18.28 -2.03
N GLY A 62 -2.25 -18.41 -3.34
CA GLY A 62 -2.77 -19.56 -4.08
C GLY A 62 -4.14 -19.26 -4.70
N PRO A 63 -4.62 -20.10 -5.62
CA PRO A 63 -5.83 -19.80 -6.38
C PRO A 63 -7.11 -20.01 -5.56
N GLY A 64 -8.10 -19.16 -5.85
CA GLY A 64 -9.51 -19.37 -5.49
C GLY A 64 -9.82 -19.22 -4.00
N ASP A 65 -10.76 -20.03 -3.51
CA ASP A 65 -11.25 -19.97 -2.14
C ASP A 65 -10.12 -20.28 -1.12
N ALA A 66 -9.24 -21.24 -1.42
CA ALA A 66 -8.14 -21.59 -0.53
C ALA A 66 -7.15 -20.43 -0.34
N GLY A 67 -6.81 -19.71 -1.41
CA GLY A 67 -5.99 -18.50 -1.30
C GLY A 67 -6.68 -17.37 -0.54
N SER A 68 -7.99 -17.22 -0.75
CA SER A 68 -8.79 -16.21 -0.06
C SER A 68 -8.90 -16.51 1.44
N ASN A 69 -9.00 -17.78 1.83
CA ASN A 69 -9.03 -18.20 3.23
C ASN A 69 -7.73 -17.87 3.95
N LYS A 70 -6.56 -18.08 3.32
CA LYS A 70 -5.27 -17.67 3.91
C LYS A 70 -5.18 -16.17 4.13
N ILE A 71 -5.74 -15.37 3.21
CA ILE A 71 -5.86 -13.92 3.40
C ILE A 71 -6.77 -13.63 4.61
N SER A 72 -7.97 -14.24 4.67
CA SER A 72 -8.88 -14.08 5.80
C SER A 72 -8.26 -14.44 7.14
N GLU A 73 -7.54 -15.56 7.22
CA GLU A 73 -6.86 -16.04 8.44
C GLU A 73 -5.86 -15.00 8.93
N LYS A 74 -5.03 -14.46 8.02
CA LYS A 74 -4.06 -13.43 8.36
C LYS A 74 -4.74 -12.14 8.83
N LEU A 75 -5.75 -11.66 8.11
CA LEU A 75 -6.48 -10.44 8.48
C LEU A 75 -7.20 -10.61 9.82
N THR A 76 -7.82 -11.77 10.05
CA THR A 76 -8.50 -12.09 11.32
C THR A 76 -7.50 -12.09 12.47
N ALA A 77 -6.33 -12.72 12.30
CA ALA A 77 -5.29 -12.71 13.33
C ALA A 77 -4.80 -11.28 13.64
N GLN A 78 -4.63 -10.43 12.62
CA GLN A 78 -4.25 -9.02 12.83
C GLN A 78 -5.34 -8.24 13.57
N GLN A 79 -6.61 -8.42 13.18
CA GLN A 79 -7.75 -7.81 13.86
C GLN A 79 -7.83 -8.25 15.33
N GLU A 80 -7.75 -9.55 15.60
CA GLU A 80 -7.80 -10.12 16.96
C GLU A 80 -6.62 -9.67 17.82
N SER A 81 -5.44 -9.47 17.22
CA SER A 81 -4.28 -8.92 17.92
C SER A 81 -4.40 -7.43 18.26
N GLY A 82 -5.43 -6.73 17.73
CA GLY A 82 -5.58 -5.28 17.88
C GLY A 82 -4.51 -4.49 17.11
N ALA A 83 -3.96 -5.05 16.03
CA ALA A 83 -2.91 -4.41 15.25
C ALA A 83 -3.40 -3.07 14.67
N GLN A 84 -2.66 -1.99 14.96
CA GLN A 84 -2.94 -0.66 14.43
C GLN A 84 -2.56 -0.51 12.96
N GLN A 85 -1.62 -1.34 12.49
CA GLN A 85 -1.17 -1.40 11.11
C GLN A 85 -1.27 -2.84 10.62
N TRP A 86 -1.81 -3.02 9.43
CA TRP A 86 -2.05 -4.33 8.84
C TRP A 86 -1.00 -4.60 7.77
N ASP A 87 -0.68 -5.87 7.56
CA ASP A 87 0.41 -6.27 6.66
C ASP A 87 -0.03 -6.24 5.19
N ILE A 88 -1.34 -6.26 4.94
CA ILE A 88 -1.95 -6.32 3.62
C ILE A 88 -2.76 -5.03 3.43
N ASP A 89 -2.35 -4.24 2.46
CA ASP A 89 -3.03 -2.99 2.09
C ASP A 89 -4.15 -3.25 1.07
N VAL A 90 -3.93 -4.21 0.17
CA VAL A 90 -4.88 -4.58 -0.89
C VAL A 90 -5.00 -6.10 -0.97
N ALA A 91 -6.23 -6.60 -0.93
CA ALA A 91 -6.55 -8.01 -1.11
C ALA A 91 -7.32 -8.24 -2.41
N VAL A 92 -6.76 -9.06 -3.30
CA VAL A 92 -7.47 -9.59 -4.47
C VAL A 92 -8.00 -10.96 -4.09
N VAL A 93 -9.29 -11.07 -3.86
CA VAL A 93 -9.95 -12.27 -3.31
C VAL A 93 -11.04 -12.78 -4.23
N HIS A 94 -11.41 -14.05 -4.04
CA HIS A 94 -12.59 -14.60 -4.70
C HIS A 94 -13.85 -13.89 -4.21
N GLN A 95 -14.80 -13.63 -5.11
CA GLN A 95 -16.00 -12.83 -4.86
C GLN A 95 -16.78 -13.25 -3.60
N LYS A 96 -16.88 -14.56 -3.33
CA LYS A 96 -17.55 -15.11 -2.16
C LYS A 96 -16.87 -14.66 -0.87
N ALA A 97 -15.54 -14.77 -0.82
CA ALA A 97 -14.74 -14.35 0.33
C ALA A 97 -14.76 -12.83 0.51
N GLY A 98 -14.77 -12.05 -0.58
CA GLY A 98 -14.84 -10.59 -0.51
C GLY A 98 -16.08 -10.09 0.24
N GLY A 99 -17.26 -10.65 -0.07
CA GLY A 99 -18.50 -10.30 0.65
C GLY A 99 -18.43 -10.64 2.14
N GLU A 100 -17.91 -11.83 2.47
CA GLU A 100 -17.74 -12.28 3.87
C GLU A 100 -16.73 -11.42 4.63
N GLN A 101 -15.59 -11.10 4.02
CA GLN A 101 -14.53 -10.30 4.64
C GLN A 101 -14.98 -8.87 4.91
N VAL A 102 -15.77 -8.26 4.01
CA VAL A 102 -16.39 -6.95 4.27
C VAL A 102 -17.36 -7.03 5.44
N ALA A 103 -18.22 -8.07 5.48
CA ALA A 103 -19.18 -8.25 6.58
C ALA A 103 -18.49 -8.46 7.94
N LYS A 104 -17.31 -9.09 7.95
CA LYS A 104 -16.47 -9.28 9.15
C LYS A 104 -15.58 -8.07 9.50
N GLY A 105 -15.61 -7.00 8.71
CA GLY A 105 -14.76 -5.82 8.91
C GLY A 105 -13.28 -6.07 8.61
N LEU A 106 -12.96 -7.15 7.89
CA LEU A 106 -11.61 -7.47 7.43
C LEU A 106 -11.23 -6.67 6.18
N LEU A 107 -12.22 -6.25 5.39
CA LEU A 107 -12.01 -5.34 4.26
C LEU A 107 -12.85 -4.08 4.44
N GLN A 108 -12.30 -2.95 4.01
CA GLN A 108 -13.01 -1.69 4.03
C GLN A 108 -14.17 -1.72 3.02
N ASN A 109 -15.36 -1.34 3.46
CA ASN A 109 -16.50 -1.12 2.57
C ASN A 109 -16.34 0.22 1.85
N THR A 110 -15.58 0.25 0.75
CA THR A 110 -15.33 1.46 -0.02
C THR A 110 -15.88 1.32 -1.44
N VAL A 111 -16.91 2.10 -1.77
CA VAL A 111 -17.32 2.34 -3.17
C VAL A 111 -16.66 3.63 -3.63
N ARG A 112 -15.46 3.56 -4.20
CA ARG A 112 -14.97 4.65 -5.06
C ARG A 112 -15.57 4.44 -6.44
N ILE A 113 -16.49 5.32 -6.84
CA ILE A 113 -16.95 5.40 -8.23
C ILE A 113 -15.71 5.62 -9.10
N PHE A 114 -15.34 4.61 -9.88
CA PHE A 114 -14.31 4.73 -10.90
C PHE A 114 -14.80 5.77 -11.92
N ARG A 115 -14.35 7.03 -11.78
CA ARG A 115 -14.30 7.91 -12.95
C ARG A 115 -13.22 7.31 -13.84
N PRO A 116 -13.53 6.91 -15.09
CA PRO A 116 -12.51 6.41 -15.98
C PRO A 116 -11.48 7.53 -16.16
N ALA A 117 -10.27 7.31 -15.63
CA ALA A 117 -9.12 8.04 -16.11
C ALA A 117 -8.96 7.61 -17.57
N ALA A 118 -9.13 8.56 -18.49
CA ALA A 118 -8.73 8.37 -19.87
C ALA A 118 -7.22 8.05 -19.85
N TRP A 119 -6.88 6.80 -20.17
CA TRP A 119 -5.53 6.38 -20.51
C TRP A 119 -5.37 6.49 -22.02
#